data_AF-T0ZB24-F1
#
_entry.id   AF-T0ZB24-F1
#
_cell.length_a   1.000
_cell.length_b   1.000
_cell.length_c   1.000
_cell.angle_alpha   90.00
_cell.angle_beta   90.00
_cell.angle_gamma   90.00
#
_symmetry.space_group_name_H-M   'P 1'
#
loop_
_entity.id
_entity.type
_entity.pdbx_description
1 polymer ?
#
loop_
_entity_poly.entity_id
_entity_poly.type
_entity_poly.pdbx_seq_one_letter_code
_entity_poly.pdbx_strand_id
1 'polypeptide(L)'
;MAEKDKSKPAAILEKIISGKIAKIVNENTLYGQPYVLNTEQTVEAALKAAGAEVLQFQRLAVGEGIEKVVEDYAAEVMKQAGLA
;
A
#
# COMPACT_ATOMS: atom_id res chain seq x y z
N MET A 1 -0.27 -5.27 17.25
CA MET A 1 -0.42 -6.70 17.59
C MET A 1 -1.53 -6.81 18.62
N ALA A 2 -2.53 -7.67 18.41
CA ALA A 2 -3.62 -7.81 19.37
C ALA A 2 -3.10 -8.46 20.67
N GLU A 3 -3.65 -8.10 21.83
CA GLU A 3 -3.22 -8.65 23.12
C GLU A 3 -3.28 -10.19 23.18
N LYS A 4 -4.23 -10.80 22.45
CA LYS A 4 -4.37 -12.26 22.32
C LYS A 4 -3.20 -12.97 21.64
N ASP A 5 -2.39 -12.27 20.83
CA ASP A 5 -1.22 -12.89 20.21
C ASP A 5 -0.07 -13.04 21.22
N LYS A 6 0.08 -12.13 22.19
CA LYS A 6 1.18 -12.13 23.16
C LYS A 6 1.15 -13.31 24.14
N SER A 7 -0.01 -13.94 24.35
CA SER A 7 -0.18 -15.09 25.23
C SER A 7 0.19 -16.43 24.59
N LYS A 8 0.59 -16.45 23.32
CA LYS A 8 0.97 -17.67 22.61
C LYS A 8 2.43 -18.06 22.93
N PRO A 9 2.80 -19.37 22.88
CA PRO A 9 4.17 -19.82 23.03
C PRO A 9 5.14 -19.06 22.11
N ALA A 10 6.35 -18.76 22.59
CA ALA A 10 7.32 -17.92 21.89
C ALA A 10 7.61 -18.40 20.44
N ALA A 11 7.72 -19.71 20.22
CA ALA A 11 7.94 -20.29 18.89
C ALA A 11 6.77 -20.04 17.91
N ILE A 12 5.53 -19.94 18.41
CA ILE A 12 4.36 -19.60 17.59
C ILE A 12 4.35 -18.10 17.31
N LEU A 13 4.69 -17.28 18.31
CA LEU A 13 4.78 -15.84 18.18
C LEU A 13 5.80 -15.43 17.10
N GLU A 14 6.97 -16.07 17.10
CA GLU A 14 8.03 -15.85 16.12
C GLU A 14 7.58 -16.16 14.70
N LYS A 15 6.91 -17.31 14.49
CA LYS A 15 6.32 -17.66 13.18
C LYS A 15 5.30 -16.63 12.71
N ILE A 16 4.45 -16.12 13.61
CA ILE A 16 3.45 -15.09 13.29
C ILE A 16 4.14 -13.79 12.87
N ILE A 17 5.18 -13.36 13.59
CA ILE A 17 5.92 -12.13 13.29
C ILE A 17 6.64 -12.29 11.95
N SER A 18 7.35 -13.39 11.75
CA SER A 18 8.08 -13.68 10.49
C SER A 18 7.13 -13.64 9.29
N GLY A 19 5.97 -14.30 9.38
CA GLY A 19 4.96 -14.26 8.32
C GLY A 19 4.42 -12.85 8.05
N LYS A 20 4.22 -12.03 9.08
CA LYS A 20 3.80 -10.63 8.93
C LYS A 20 4.88 -9.78 8.28
N ILE A 21 6.14 -9.96 8.64
CA ILE A 21 7.27 -9.26 8.02
C ILE A 21 7.36 -9.63 6.55
N ALA A 22 7.32 -10.92 6.21
CA ALA A 22 7.34 -11.39 4.83
C ALA A 22 6.18 -10.79 4.02
N LYS A 23 4.97 -10.74 4.60
CA LYS A 23 3.81 -10.10 3.98
C LYS A 23 4.04 -8.62 3.70
N ILE A 24 4.49 -7.85 4.70
CA ILE A 24 4.75 -6.41 4.56
C ILE A 24 5.79 -6.15 3.47
N VAL A 25 6.86 -6.95 3.43
CA VAL A 25 7.89 -6.84 2.40
C VAL A 25 7.30 -7.09 1.02
N ASN A 26 6.51 -8.15 0.85
CA ASN A 26 5.91 -8.47 -0.45
C ASN A 26 4.90 -7.42 -0.92
N GLU A 27 4.12 -6.83 -0.01
CA GLU A 27 3.13 -5.80 -0.35
C GLU A 27 3.77 -4.44 -0.68
N ASN A 28 4.92 -4.11 -0.07
CA ASN A 28 5.55 -2.79 -0.24
C ASN A 28 6.73 -2.74 -1.21
N THR A 29 7.25 -3.89 -1.67
CA THR A 29 8.36 -3.93 -2.62
C THR A 29 7.88 -4.33 -4.01
N LEU A 30 8.48 -3.74 -5.05
CA LEU A 30 8.07 -3.97 -6.43
C LEU A 30 8.07 -5.46 -6.81
N TYR A 31 9.10 -6.20 -6.41
CA TYR A 31 9.31 -7.60 -6.83
C TYR A 31 8.34 -8.58 -6.17
N GLY A 32 7.93 -8.33 -4.92
CA GLY A 32 7.00 -9.20 -4.20
C GLY A 32 5.54 -8.99 -4.58
N GLN A 33 5.22 -7.90 -5.29
CA GLN A 33 3.86 -7.59 -5.71
C GLN A 33 3.39 -8.50 -6.85
N PRO A 34 2.07 -8.81 -6.92
CA PRO A 34 1.48 -9.45 -8.08
C PRO A 34 1.61 -8.55 -9.31
N TYR A 35 1.89 -9.16 -10.46
CA TYR A 35 2.07 -8.43 -11.70
C TYR A 35 0.71 -8.02 -12.28
N VAL A 36 0.49 -6.71 -12.48
CA VAL A 36 -0.84 -6.16 -12.85
C VAL A 36 -1.40 -6.76 -14.16
N LEU A 37 -0.53 -7.11 -15.11
CA LEU A 37 -0.95 -7.71 -16.39
C LEU A 37 -1.19 -9.22 -16.31
N ASN A 38 -0.62 -9.89 -15.29
CA ASN A 38 -0.88 -11.29 -14.98
C ASN A 38 -0.75 -11.51 -13.47
N THR A 39 -1.88 -11.47 -12.77
CA THR A 39 -1.92 -11.54 -11.30
C THR A 39 -1.60 -12.92 -10.74
N GLU A 40 -1.40 -13.94 -11.58
CA GLU A 40 -0.99 -15.28 -11.15
C GLU A 40 0.49 -15.37 -10.82
N GLN A 41 1.29 -14.36 -11.20
CA GLN A 41 2.72 -14.31 -10.94
C GLN A 41 3.14 -12.96 -10.32
N THR A 42 4.29 -12.96 -9.64
CA THR A 42 4.87 -11.72 -9.12
C THR A 42 5.60 -10.95 -10.21
N VAL A 43 5.89 -9.68 -9.97
CA VAL A 43 6.73 -8.86 -10.86
C VAL A 43 8.13 -9.49 -11.03
N GLU A 44 8.70 -10.06 -9.97
CA GLU A 44 9.98 -10.76 -10.05
C GLU A 44 9.94 -11.96 -11.01
N ALA A 45 8.88 -12.77 -10.94
CA ALA A 45 8.72 -13.93 -11.81
C ALA A 45 8.57 -13.50 -13.28
N ALA A 46 7.81 -12.42 -13.53
CA ALA A 46 7.65 -11.86 -14.87
C ALA A 46 9.00 -11.36 -15.44
N LEU A 47 9.81 -10.67 -14.63
CA LEU A 47 11.13 -10.16 -15.04
C LEU A 47 12.12 -11.28 -15.32
N LYS A 48 12.16 -12.32 -14.47
CA LYS A 48 13.01 -13.49 -14.69
C LYS A 48 12.66 -14.22 -15.98
N ALA A 49 11.37 -14.42 -16.25
CA ALA A 49 10.91 -15.03 -17.50
C ALA A 49 11.31 -14.21 -18.74
N ALA A 50 11.39 -12.89 -18.61
CA ALA A 50 11.83 -11.99 -19.66
C ALA A 50 13.36 -11.79 -19.74
N GLY A 51 14.15 -12.38 -18.82
CA GLY A 51 15.60 -12.16 -18.76
C GLY A 51 16.00 -10.73 -18.44
N ALA A 52 15.16 -10.01 -17.68
CA ALA A 52 15.34 -8.60 -17.36
C ALA A 52 15.40 -8.34 -15.85
N GLU A 53 15.87 -7.16 -15.48
CA GLU A 53 15.91 -6.66 -14.11
C GLU A 53 15.48 -5.19 -14.04
N VAL A 54 15.01 -4.76 -12.88
CA VAL A 54 14.70 -3.34 -12.61
C VAL A 54 15.87 -2.72 -11.87
N LEU A 55 16.48 -1.70 -12.48
CA LEU A 55 17.56 -0.93 -11.86
C LEU A 55 17.02 0.17 -10.93
N GLN A 56 16.00 0.90 -11.39
CA GLN A 56 15.38 1.99 -10.65
C GLN A 56 13.98 2.28 -11.20
N PHE A 57 13.09 2.75 -10.34
CA PHE A 57 11.82 3.34 -10.75
C PHE A 57 11.52 4.58 -9.91
N GLN A 58 10.73 5.51 -10.47
CA GLN A 58 10.19 6.66 -9.75
C GLN A 58 8.70 6.73 -10.08
N ARG A 59 7.86 6.83 -9.04
CA ARG A 59 6.43 7.12 -9.19
C ARG A 59 6.19 8.56 -8.78
N LEU A 60 5.49 9.31 -9.62
CA LEU A 60 5.03 10.67 -9.34
C LEU A 60 3.50 10.66 -9.42
N ALA A 61 2.83 11.25 -8.43
CA ALA A 61 1.39 11.47 -8.46
C ALA A 61 1.07 12.95 -8.26
N VAL A 62 0.11 13.46 -9.03
CA VAL A 62 -0.37 14.84 -8.89
C VAL A 62 -1.00 15.00 -7.50
N GLY A 63 -0.57 16.02 -6.76
CA GLY A 63 -1.06 16.28 -5.42
C GLY A 63 -0.49 15.36 -4.33
N GLU A 64 0.55 14.57 -4.62
CA GLU A 64 1.23 13.79 -3.60
C GLU A 64 1.79 14.69 -2.49
N GLY A 65 1.38 14.43 -1.25
CA GLY A 65 1.76 15.25 -0.08
C GLY A 65 0.97 16.55 0.09
N ILE A 66 0.01 16.85 -0.79
CA ILE A 66 -0.87 18.03 -0.67
C ILE A 66 -2.18 17.62 0.02
N GLU A 67 -2.54 18.31 1.11
CA GLU A 67 -3.84 18.12 1.75
C GLU A 67 -4.95 18.53 0.78
N LYS A 68 -5.84 17.58 0.47
CA LYS A 68 -6.99 17.86 -0.38
C LYS A 68 -8.02 18.64 0.42
N VAL A 69 -8.09 19.94 0.18
CA VAL A 69 -9.16 20.79 0.73
C VAL A 69 -10.50 20.26 0.23
N VAL A 70 -11.39 19.92 1.17
CA VAL A 70 -12.77 19.54 0.87
C VAL A 70 -13.64 20.74 1.19
N GLU A 71 -14.11 21.42 0.14
CA GLU A 71 -15.02 22.56 0.28
C GLU A 71 -16.46 22.10 0.07
N ASP A 72 -17.34 22.47 1.00
CA ASP A 72 -18.78 22.30 0.83
C ASP A 72 -19.33 23.47 0.01
N TYR A 73 -19.50 23.21 -1.28
CA TYR A 73 -20.04 24.18 -2.22
C TYR A 73 -21.43 24.70 -1.80
N ALA A 74 -22.27 23.87 -1.18
CA ALA A 74 -23.59 24.31 -0.73
C ALA A 74 -23.48 25.30 0.44
N ALA A 75 -22.57 25.06 1.38
CA ALA A 75 -22.31 25.99 2.48
C ALA A 75 -21.74 27.33 1.98
N GLU A 76 -20.82 27.29 1.00
CA GLU A 76 -20.26 28.49 0.38
C GLU A 76 -21.33 29.31 -0.35
N VAL A 77 -22.22 28.65 -1.10
CA VAL A 77 -23.36 29.30 -1.77
C VAL A 77 -24.34 29.93 -0.77
N MET A 78 -24.69 29.22 0.32
CA MET A 78 -25.58 29.78 1.35
C MET A 78 -24.97 31.01 2.03
N LYS A 79 -23.65 31.00 2.29
CA LYS A 79 -22.92 32.13 2.86
C LYS A 79 -22.88 33.34 1.92
N GLN A 80 -22.66 33.12 0.62
CA GLN A 80 -22.67 34.20 -0.38
C GLN A 80 -24.07 34.77 -0.62
N ALA A 81 -25.12 33.94 -0.54
CA ALA A 81 -26.51 34.37 -0.67
C ALA A 81 -27.08 35.04 0.60
N GLY A 82 -26.32 35.10 1.70
CA GLY A 82 -26.78 35.66 2.98
C GLY A 82 -27.90 34.83 3.65
N LEU A 83 -27.99 33.54 3.32
CA LEU A 83 -29.00 32.60 3.84
C LEU A 83 -28.43 31.72 4.97
N ALA A 84 -27.20 32.02 5.42
CA ALA A 84 -26.48 31.36 6.51
C ALA A 84 -26.26 32.33 7.68
#